data_AF-A0A2C9JX81-F1
#
_entry.id   AF-A0A2C9JX81-F1
#
_cell.length_a   1.000
_cell.length_b   1.000
_cell.length_c   1.000
_cell.angle_alpha   90.00
_cell.angle_beta   90.00
_cell.angle_gamma   90.00
#
_symmetry.space_group_name_H-M   'P 1'
#
loop_
_entity.id
_entity.type
_entity.pdbx_description
1 polymer ?
#
loop_
_entity_poly.entity_id
_entity_poly.type
_entity_poly.pdbx_seq_one_letter_code
_entity_poly.pdbx_strand_id
1 'polypeptide(L)'
;MPLTSSLKKPSPAFLTSVDIFVDTFQENLVYQREICPAELEADTILTYLAIPSIVIILISSFCQRRKILRLDLCGGRMGLVYPINIFTRDSRLEYCCSFGLAACSAYERVILFTFLKENLWTLTIVLEWSVSFLIYATLFFNIASAFSIKTALSYFFSSLFVWIIMVVRFNELASCQENDNFVVMVIKFTPTILCLSYLAVKTPYLLLKAIQSKEYVERKQVQEFQTVEQIRESFQGKHVRKLLKHPVQQIVDTTVATKENFIDKLHKIYREEKGFKYPTMLVTILFVAAMIIYMMTIDFMVLIIPHLNNILSKSLEALERIGYVAVDGELPSVTNTRESLHLVFNMTQCVLYSLMAALPLSCFTLIVSSLHSLISFR
;
A
#
# COMPACT_ATOMS: atom_id res chain seq x y z
N MET A 1 -31.60 -50.19 3.25
CA MET A 1 -32.27 -49.27 2.31
C MET A 1 -31.24 -48.26 1.83
N PRO A 2 -30.77 -48.29 0.57
CA PRO A 2 -29.87 -47.27 0.06
C PRO A 2 -30.66 -46.11 -0.54
N LEU A 3 -30.35 -44.88 -0.12
CA LEU A 3 -30.78 -43.65 -0.79
C LEU A 3 -29.95 -43.47 -2.07
N THR A 4 -30.56 -43.69 -3.23
CA THR A 4 -30.02 -43.24 -4.51
C THR A 4 -30.57 -41.84 -4.80
N SER A 5 -29.77 -40.81 -4.53
CA SER A 5 -30.04 -39.44 -4.96
C SER A 5 -29.86 -39.33 -6.48
N SER A 6 -30.98 -39.35 -7.21
CA SER A 6 -31.04 -38.98 -8.62
C SER A 6 -30.82 -37.47 -8.76
N LEU A 7 -29.55 -37.06 -8.90
CA LEU A 7 -29.18 -35.75 -9.40
C LEU A 7 -29.62 -35.66 -10.85
N LYS A 8 -30.77 -35.02 -11.07
CA LYS A 8 -31.30 -34.68 -12.40
C LYS A 8 -30.25 -33.83 -13.10
N LYS A 9 -29.59 -34.38 -14.13
CA LYS A 9 -28.59 -33.66 -14.92
C LYS A 9 -29.22 -32.36 -15.46
N PRO A 10 -28.52 -31.22 -15.36
CA PRO A 10 -29.03 -29.96 -15.90
C PRO A 10 -29.28 -30.11 -17.40
N SER A 11 -30.35 -29.46 -17.89
CA SER A 11 -30.72 -29.56 -19.30
C SER A 11 -29.59 -29.01 -20.19
N PRO A 12 -29.34 -29.62 -21.36
CA PRO A 12 -28.25 -29.20 -22.25
C PRO A 12 -28.38 -27.73 -22.65
N ALA A 13 -29.60 -27.19 -22.77
CA ALA A 13 -29.85 -25.77 -23.06
C ALA A 13 -29.42 -24.82 -21.92
N PHE A 14 -29.53 -25.26 -20.67
CA PHE A 14 -29.04 -24.49 -19.52
C PHE A 14 -27.51 -24.42 -19.53
N LEU A 15 -26.83 -25.53 -19.83
CA LEU A 15 -25.38 -25.56 -19.96
C LEU A 15 -24.91 -24.68 -21.13
N THR A 16 -25.58 -24.69 -22.28
CA THR A 16 -25.21 -23.80 -23.40
C THR A 16 -25.43 -22.33 -23.07
N SER A 17 -26.49 -21.98 -22.32
CA SER A 17 -26.72 -20.59 -21.89
C SER A 17 -25.70 -20.11 -20.85
N VAL A 18 -25.23 -21.03 -19.99
CA VAL A 18 -24.18 -20.74 -19.01
C VAL A 18 -22.83 -20.63 -19.70
N ASP A 19 -22.52 -21.49 -20.67
CA ASP A 19 -21.26 -21.43 -21.43
C ASP A 19 -21.18 -20.16 -22.29
N ILE A 20 -22.26 -19.77 -22.99
CA ILE A 20 -22.33 -18.49 -23.72
C ILE A 20 -22.21 -17.31 -22.76
N PHE A 21 -22.81 -17.41 -21.57
CA PHE A 21 -22.68 -16.40 -20.52
C PHE A 21 -21.24 -16.31 -19.99
N VAL A 22 -20.56 -17.44 -19.79
CA VAL A 22 -19.17 -17.53 -19.33
C VAL A 22 -18.19 -17.03 -20.40
N ASP A 23 -18.41 -17.35 -21.67
CA ASP A 23 -17.59 -16.88 -22.78
C ASP A 23 -17.78 -15.38 -23.01
N THR A 24 -19.02 -14.89 -22.97
CA THR A 24 -19.31 -13.44 -23.02
C THR A 24 -18.76 -12.74 -21.76
N PHE A 25 -18.70 -13.43 -20.62
CA PHE A 25 -18.12 -12.93 -19.38
C PHE A 25 -16.60 -12.84 -19.44
N GLN A 26 -15.93 -13.82 -20.09
CA GLN A 26 -14.49 -13.78 -20.35
C GLN A 26 -14.10 -12.71 -21.37
N GLU A 27 -14.86 -12.52 -22.46
CA GLU A 27 -14.57 -11.47 -23.43
C GLU A 27 -14.75 -10.06 -22.83
N ASN A 28 -15.72 -9.85 -21.94
CA ASN A 28 -15.91 -8.57 -21.25
C ASN A 28 -14.88 -8.31 -20.12
N LEU A 29 -14.26 -9.36 -19.55
CA LEU A 29 -13.15 -9.23 -18.59
C LEU A 29 -11.90 -8.64 -19.24
N VAL A 30 -11.66 -8.94 -20.52
CA VAL A 30 -10.50 -8.46 -21.29
C VAL A 30 -10.75 -7.07 -21.88
N TYR A 31 -12.00 -6.71 -22.18
CA TYR A 31 -12.34 -5.49 -22.93
C TYR A 31 -12.32 -4.19 -22.10
N GLN A 32 -12.30 -4.23 -20.76
CA GLN A 32 -12.64 -3.05 -19.93
C GLN A 32 -11.47 -2.34 -19.24
N ARG A 33 -10.23 -2.56 -19.69
CA ARG A 33 -9.10 -1.69 -19.30
C ARG A 33 -8.48 -1.08 -20.54
N GLU A 34 -9.15 -0.06 -21.10
CA GLU A 34 -8.48 0.84 -22.05
C GLU A 34 -7.28 1.47 -21.32
N ILE A 35 -6.09 1.19 -21.82
CA ILE A 35 -4.85 1.73 -21.27
C ILE A 35 -4.81 3.20 -21.63
N CYS A 36 -4.82 4.06 -20.60
CA CYS A 36 -4.77 5.49 -20.79
C CYS A 36 -3.41 5.88 -21.41
N PRO A 37 -3.36 6.61 -22.53
CA PRO A 37 -2.09 6.97 -23.19
C PRO A 37 -1.16 7.78 -22.28
N ALA A 38 -1.73 8.54 -21.33
CA ALA A 38 -0.97 9.32 -20.35
C ALA A 38 -0.24 8.44 -19.30
N GLU A 39 -0.72 7.22 -19.03
CA GLU A 39 -0.05 6.27 -18.11
C GLU A 39 1.29 5.80 -18.72
N LEU A 40 1.31 5.52 -20.02
CA LEU A 40 2.52 5.09 -20.74
C LEU A 40 3.58 6.21 -20.85
N GLU A 41 3.13 7.45 -21.05
CA GLU A 41 4.01 8.62 -21.08
C GLU A 41 4.62 8.90 -19.69
N ALA A 42 3.81 8.81 -18.63
CA ALA A 42 4.25 8.97 -17.24
C ALA A 42 5.35 7.96 -16.87
N ASP A 43 5.17 6.70 -17.28
CA ASP A 43 6.13 5.62 -17.04
C ASP A 43 7.47 5.83 -17.73
N THR A 44 7.41 6.35 -18.94
CA THR A 44 8.59 6.69 -19.73
C THR A 44 9.39 7.81 -19.06
N ILE A 45 8.70 8.86 -18.60
CA ILE A 45 9.31 9.98 -17.87
C ILE A 45 9.98 9.50 -16.58
N LEU A 46 9.28 8.65 -15.81
CA LEU A 46 9.81 8.09 -14.57
C LEU A 46 11.05 7.21 -14.82
N THR A 47 11.04 6.43 -15.90
CA THR A 47 12.20 5.61 -16.29
C THR A 47 13.42 6.47 -16.63
N TYR A 48 13.23 7.57 -17.36
CA TYR A 48 14.32 8.53 -17.63
C TYR A 48 14.84 9.20 -16.37
N LEU A 49 13.99 9.41 -15.37
CA LEU A 49 14.35 10.00 -14.08
C LEU A 49 15.24 9.07 -13.22
N ALA A 50 15.36 7.78 -13.57
CA ALA A 50 16.25 6.86 -12.88
C ALA A 50 17.74 7.17 -13.13
N ILE A 51 18.09 7.64 -14.33
CA ILE A 51 19.47 8.03 -14.69
C ILE A 51 20.00 9.12 -13.73
N PRO A 52 19.33 10.28 -13.57
CA PRO A 52 19.80 11.30 -12.63
C PRO A 52 19.73 10.82 -11.17
N SER A 53 18.83 9.91 -10.81
CA SER A 53 18.80 9.31 -9.47
C SER A 53 20.08 8.53 -9.17
N ILE A 54 20.55 7.70 -10.10
CA ILE A 54 21.80 6.95 -9.96
C ILE A 54 22.98 7.93 -9.82
N VAL A 55 23.02 8.97 -10.65
CA VAL A 55 24.06 10.00 -10.59
C VAL A 55 24.07 10.70 -9.22
N ILE A 56 22.92 11.04 -8.66
CA ILE A 56 22.82 11.69 -7.34
C ILE A 56 23.22 10.74 -6.21
N ILE A 57 22.84 9.46 -6.29
CA ILE A 57 23.27 8.45 -5.31
C ILE A 57 24.79 8.28 -5.36
N LEU A 58 25.38 8.26 -6.57
CA LEU A 58 26.82 8.21 -6.75
C LEU A 58 27.48 9.45 -6.15
N ILE A 59 27.05 10.66 -6.53
CA ILE A 59 27.55 11.93 -5.97
C ILE A 59 27.46 11.91 -4.44
N SER A 60 26.32 11.48 -3.90
CA SER A 60 26.11 11.36 -2.45
C SER A 60 27.05 10.34 -1.79
N SER A 61 27.38 9.25 -2.49
CA SER A 61 28.35 8.24 -2.04
C SER A 61 29.79 8.74 -2.07
N PHE A 62 30.15 9.61 -3.03
CA PHE A 62 31.43 10.34 -3.04
C PHE A 62 31.49 11.39 -1.92
N CYS A 63 30.36 12.01 -1.58
CA CYS A 63 30.28 12.99 -0.51
C CYS A 63 30.36 12.36 0.89
N GLN A 64 29.87 11.12 1.08
CA GLN A 64 30.00 10.40 2.35
C GLN A 64 31.41 9.81 2.54
N ARG A 65 32.24 10.48 3.35
CA ARG A 65 33.59 9.99 3.67
C ARG A 65 33.59 9.09 4.90
N ARG A 66 33.82 7.78 4.74
CA ARG A 66 34.10 6.87 5.88
C ARG A 66 35.56 7.01 6.34
N LYS A 67 35.80 7.79 7.40
CA LYS A 67 37.12 7.96 8.02
C LYS A 67 37.38 6.94 9.13
N ILE A 68 37.66 5.67 8.82
CA ILE A 68 37.96 4.72 9.92
C ILE A 68 39.23 3.87 9.79
N LEU A 69 39.86 3.58 8.62
CA LEU A 69 41.04 2.69 8.71
C LEU A 69 42.28 2.85 7.79
N ARG A 70 42.28 3.58 6.66
CA ARG A 70 43.53 4.00 5.97
C ARG A 70 43.26 5.15 4.99
N LEU A 71 44.11 6.19 5.04
CA LEU A 71 43.93 7.48 4.35
C LEU A 71 44.80 7.67 3.08
N ASP A 72 45.67 6.72 2.76
CA ASP A 72 46.87 7.05 1.96
C ASP A 72 46.72 7.00 0.43
N LEU A 73 45.64 6.40 -0.10
CA LEU A 73 45.29 6.53 -1.53
C LEU A 73 43.77 6.77 -1.64
N CYS A 74 43.37 7.93 -2.19
CA CYS A 74 41.98 8.38 -2.34
C CYS A 74 41.18 8.63 -1.04
N GLY A 75 41.82 8.89 0.10
CA GLY A 75 41.16 9.54 1.25
C GLY A 75 40.00 8.78 1.94
N GLY A 76 39.82 7.48 1.66
CA GLY A 76 38.84 6.61 2.31
C GLY A 76 38.04 5.74 1.32
N ARG A 77 37.34 4.70 1.82
CA ARG A 77 36.40 3.90 1.01
C ARG A 77 35.11 4.70 0.80
N MET A 78 34.64 4.79 -0.45
CA MET A 78 33.28 5.22 -0.76
C MET A 78 32.29 4.40 0.05
N GLY A 79 31.49 5.06 0.87
CA GLY A 79 30.38 4.43 1.54
C GLY A 79 29.15 4.57 0.67
N LEU A 80 28.56 3.47 0.21
CA LEU A 80 27.19 3.54 -0.29
C LEU A 80 26.30 4.07 0.85
N VAL A 81 25.50 5.08 0.52
CA VAL A 81 24.56 5.70 1.45
C VAL A 81 23.53 4.65 1.84
N TYR A 82 23.46 4.32 3.13
CA TYR A 82 22.43 3.41 3.62
C TYR A 82 21.17 4.22 3.99
N PRO A 83 20.04 4.02 3.29
CA PRO A 83 18.88 4.91 3.40
C PRO A 83 18.15 4.72 4.73
N ILE A 84 18.03 3.51 5.28
CA ILE A 84 17.39 3.28 6.57
C ILE A 84 18.47 2.99 7.60
N ASN A 85 18.69 3.87 8.57
CA ASN A 85 19.41 3.43 9.76
C ASN A 85 18.42 2.68 10.67
N ILE A 86 18.53 1.35 10.72
CA ILE A 86 17.63 0.43 11.44
C ILE A 86 17.43 0.84 12.91
N PHE A 87 18.45 1.50 13.49
CA PHE A 87 18.47 1.91 14.89
C PHE A 87 17.99 3.35 15.12
N THR A 88 17.87 4.17 14.07
CA THR A 88 17.38 5.55 14.22
C THR A 88 15.88 5.59 14.40
N ARG A 89 15.43 6.45 15.32
CA ARG A 89 14.01 6.65 15.69
C ARG A 89 13.43 7.96 15.12
N ASP A 90 14.21 8.64 14.29
CA ASP A 90 13.90 9.94 13.71
C ASP A 90 13.41 9.80 12.26
N SER A 91 12.58 10.75 11.81
CA SER A 91 12.06 10.80 10.43
C SER A 91 11.33 9.54 9.96
N ARG A 92 10.55 8.90 10.85
CA ARG A 92 9.83 7.64 10.59
C ARG A 92 8.83 7.75 9.44
N LEU A 93 8.06 8.83 9.42
CA LEU A 93 6.99 9.03 8.43
C LEU A 93 7.56 9.22 7.04
N GLU A 94 8.71 9.87 6.92
CA GLU A 94 9.43 10.10 5.67
C GLU A 94 9.87 8.78 5.04
N TYR A 95 10.43 7.86 5.84
CA TYR A 95 10.74 6.50 5.38
C TYR A 95 9.47 5.69 5.05
N CYS A 96 8.43 5.78 5.88
CA CYS A 96 7.15 5.11 5.60
C CYS A 96 6.59 5.53 4.24
N CYS A 97 6.59 6.83 3.94
CA CYS A 97 6.09 7.36 2.67
C CYS A 97 6.97 6.95 1.49
N SER A 98 8.31 7.03 1.59
CA SER A 98 9.19 6.70 0.47
C SER A 98 9.14 5.21 0.10
N PHE A 99 9.20 4.31 1.10
CA PHE A 99 9.08 2.87 0.85
C PHE A 99 7.64 2.46 0.49
N GLY A 100 6.63 3.15 1.04
CA GLY A 100 5.24 2.97 0.66
C GLY A 100 5.00 3.29 -0.82
N LEU A 101 5.54 4.40 -1.32
CA LEU A 101 5.45 4.77 -2.73
C LEU A 101 6.17 3.80 -3.66
N ALA A 102 7.34 3.30 -3.24
CA ALA A 102 8.05 2.26 -3.97
C ALA A 102 7.24 0.98 -4.09
N ALA A 103 6.61 0.54 -2.99
CA ALA A 103 5.78 -0.64 -2.96
C ALA A 103 4.49 -0.47 -3.80
N CYS A 104 3.83 0.68 -3.73
CA CYS A 104 2.63 0.95 -4.53
C CYS A 104 2.94 0.96 -6.03
N SER A 105 4.03 1.62 -6.42
CA SER A 105 4.46 1.65 -7.84
C SER A 105 4.85 0.26 -8.34
N ALA A 106 5.47 -0.57 -7.48
CA ALA A 106 5.77 -1.96 -7.83
C ALA A 106 4.48 -2.80 -7.99
N TYR A 107 3.51 -2.61 -7.11
CA TYR A 107 2.23 -3.32 -7.13
C TYR A 107 1.43 -3.00 -8.41
N GLU A 108 1.29 -1.73 -8.76
CA GLU A 108 0.62 -1.27 -9.98
C GLU A 108 1.18 -1.96 -11.23
N ARG A 109 2.52 -2.09 -11.30
CA ARG A 109 3.18 -2.76 -12.44
C ARG A 109 2.98 -4.25 -12.49
N VAL A 110 3.04 -4.94 -11.35
CA VAL A 110 2.78 -6.39 -11.32
C VAL A 110 1.40 -6.65 -11.91
N ILE A 111 0.40 -5.85 -11.52
CA ILE A 111 -0.94 -5.91 -12.07
C ILE A 111 -0.96 -5.59 -13.57
N LEU A 112 -0.39 -4.46 -14.00
CA LEU A 112 -0.40 -4.04 -15.40
C LEU A 112 0.20 -5.10 -16.33
N PHE A 113 1.34 -5.68 -15.95
CA PHE A 113 2.01 -6.69 -16.77
C PHE A 113 1.31 -8.06 -16.75
N THR A 114 0.66 -8.45 -15.65
CA THR A 114 -0.12 -9.70 -15.62
C THR A 114 -1.27 -9.69 -16.62
N PHE A 115 -1.85 -8.53 -16.91
CA PHE A 115 -2.95 -8.41 -17.88
C PHE A 115 -2.47 -8.24 -19.34
N LEU A 116 -1.28 -7.68 -19.56
CA LEU A 116 -0.75 -7.41 -20.91
C LEU A 116 -0.16 -8.62 -21.65
N LYS A 117 0.32 -9.65 -20.93
CA LYS A 117 0.97 -10.82 -21.54
C LYS A 117 0.21 -12.08 -21.15
N GLU A 118 -0.87 -12.36 -21.87
CA GLU A 118 -1.80 -13.46 -21.55
C GLU A 118 -1.21 -14.87 -21.58
N ASN A 119 -0.01 -15.17 -22.14
CA ASN A 119 0.30 -16.58 -22.41
C ASN A 119 1.76 -17.10 -22.38
N LEU A 120 2.77 -16.39 -21.86
CA LEU A 120 4.11 -17.02 -21.78
C LEU A 120 4.91 -16.54 -20.56
N TRP A 121 5.03 -17.35 -19.51
CA TRP A 121 5.96 -17.16 -18.39
C TRP A 121 7.42 -17.34 -18.86
N THR A 122 7.88 -16.42 -19.70
CA THR A 122 9.23 -16.43 -20.24
C THR A 122 10.16 -15.73 -19.28
N LEU A 123 11.39 -16.23 -19.16
CA LEU A 123 12.46 -15.63 -18.36
C LEU A 123 12.68 -14.13 -18.70
N THR A 124 12.38 -13.71 -19.93
CA THR A 124 12.42 -12.31 -20.38
C THR A 124 11.42 -11.41 -19.64
N ILE A 125 10.21 -11.89 -19.33
CA ILE A 125 9.19 -11.11 -18.60
C ILE A 125 9.61 -10.94 -17.14
N VAL A 126 10.09 -12.00 -16.50
CA VAL A 126 10.56 -11.93 -15.11
C VAL A 126 11.76 -11.00 -14.98
N LEU A 127 12.66 -11.00 -15.95
CA LEU A 127 13.77 -10.04 -16.01
C LEU A 127 13.26 -8.61 -16.21
N GLU A 128 12.31 -8.38 -17.11
CA GLU A 128 11.70 -7.07 -17.34
C GLU A 128 11.02 -6.53 -16.07
N TRP A 129 10.31 -7.38 -15.31
CA TRP A 129 9.73 -7.03 -14.01
C TRP A 129 10.79 -6.66 -12.98
N SER A 130 11.83 -7.48 -12.89
CA SER A 130 12.92 -7.28 -11.93
C SER A 130 13.68 -5.98 -12.21
N VAL A 131 13.94 -5.69 -13.48
CA VAL A 131 14.60 -4.44 -13.91
C VAL A 131 13.71 -3.24 -13.65
N SER A 132 12.43 -3.32 -14.01
CA SER A 132 11.46 -2.24 -13.73
C SER A 132 11.38 -1.96 -12.23
N PHE A 133 11.25 -3.01 -11.41
CA PHE A 133 11.25 -2.87 -9.95
C PHE A 133 12.53 -2.18 -9.44
N LEU A 134 13.70 -2.56 -9.96
CA LEU A 134 14.98 -1.96 -9.57
C LEU A 134 15.05 -0.46 -9.92
N ILE A 135 14.53 -0.06 -11.08
CA ILE A 135 14.48 1.34 -11.53
C ILE A 135 13.65 2.18 -10.56
N TYR A 136 12.44 1.75 -10.20
CA TYR A 136 11.60 2.45 -9.23
C TYR A 136 12.16 2.41 -7.81
N ALA A 137 12.72 1.27 -7.39
CA ALA A 137 13.40 1.17 -6.12
C ALA A 137 14.52 2.22 -6.04
N THR A 138 15.26 2.45 -7.12
CA THR A 138 16.35 3.44 -7.17
C THR A 138 15.84 4.88 -7.05
N LEU A 139 14.72 5.22 -7.70
CA LEU A 139 14.07 6.53 -7.58
C LEU A 139 13.68 6.84 -6.13
N PHE A 140 12.94 5.94 -5.50
CA PHE A 140 12.48 6.15 -4.12
C PHE A 140 13.61 5.97 -3.09
N PHE A 141 14.64 5.19 -3.42
CA PHE A 141 15.87 5.10 -2.63
C PHE A 141 16.60 6.43 -2.60
N ASN A 142 16.70 7.15 -3.71
CA ASN A 142 17.28 8.49 -3.74
C ASN A 142 16.55 9.43 -2.76
N ILE A 143 15.22 9.44 -2.80
CA ILE A 143 14.38 10.23 -1.88
C ILE A 143 14.63 9.82 -0.42
N ALA A 144 14.66 8.52 -0.13
CA ALA A 144 14.91 8.01 1.21
C ALA A 144 16.31 8.37 1.74
N SER A 145 17.33 8.31 0.88
CA SER A 145 18.73 8.57 1.22
C SER A 145 18.95 10.02 1.73
N ALA A 146 18.15 10.96 1.26
CA ALA A 146 18.23 12.36 1.70
C ALA A 146 17.91 12.54 3.19
N PHE A 147 17.02 11.71 3.75
CA PHE A 147 16.68 11.75 5.18
C PHE A 147 17.76 11.15 6.07
N SER A 148 18.61 10.28 5.53
CA SER A 148 19.73 9.66 6.24
C SER A 148 20.96 10.57 6.22
N ILE A 149 21.24 11.20 5.07
CA ILE A 149 22.39 12.10 4.89
C ILE A 149 22.18 13.44 5.63
N LYS A 150 20.94 13.95 5.64
CA LYS A 150 20.56 15.21 6.28
C LYS A 150 21.39 16.42 5.83
N THR A 151 21.71 16.54 4.54
CA THR A 151 22.39 17.71 3.97
C THR A 151 21.44 18.56 3.14
N ALA A 152 21.74 19.87 3.03
CA ALA A 152 20.96 20.77 2.19
C ALA A 152 20.91 20.31 0.73
N LEU A 153 22.04 19.82 0.18
CA LEU A 153 22.10 19.31 -1.19
C LEU A 153 21.20 18.08 -1.39
N SER A 154 21.21 17.12 -0.46
CA SER A 154 20.36 15.93 -0.59
C SER A 154 18.88 16.27 -0.50
N TYR A 155 18.50 17.24 0.36
CA TYR A 155 17.12 17.71 0.43
C TYR A 155 16.68 18.48 -0.81
N PHE A 156 17.59 19.25 -1.43
CA PHE A 156 17.29 19.96 -2.67
C PHE A 156 16.97 18.99 -3.80
N PHE A 157 17.85 18.00 -4.04
CA PHE A 157 17.60 16.98 -5.05
C PHE A 157 16.34 16.17 -4.72
N SER A 158 16.20 15.67 -3.49
CA SER A 158 14.99 14.92 -3.10
C SER A 158 13.70 15.73 -3.30
N SER A 159 13.71 17.03 -2.97
CA SER A 159 12.57 17.92 -3.19
C SER A 159 12.23 18.00 -4.68
N LEU A 160 13.20 18.29 -5.55
CA LEU A 160 12.96 18.35 -7.00
C LEU A 160 12.34 17.07 -7.54
N PHE A 161 12.84 15.90 -7.14
CA PHE A 161 12.30 14.61 -7.59
C PHE A 161 10.88 14.38 -7.10
N VAL A 162 10.58 14.69 -5.83
CA VAL A 162 9.22 14.54 -5.29
C VAL A 162 8.24 15.44 -6.05
N TRP A 163 8.61 16.68 -6.35
CA TRP A 163 7.77 17.58 -7.13
C TRP A 163 7.55 17.10 -8.57
N ILE A 164 8.60 16.60 -9.25
CA ILE A 164 8.47 16.03 -10.60
C ILE A 164 7.52 14.82 -10.58
N ILE A 165 7.74 13.88 -9.67
CA ILE A 165 6.89 12.68 -9.54
C ILE A 165 5.44 13.08 -9.23
N MET A 166 5.25 14.07 -8.36
CA MET A 166 3.91 14.59 -8.03
C MET A 166 3.22 15.16 -9.28
N VAL A 167 3.89 16.02 -10.05
CA VAL A 167 3.32 16.58 -11.30
C VAL A 167 2.96 15.48 -12.30
N VAL A 168 3.84 14.50 -12.49
CA VAL A 168 3.58 13.37 -13.39
C VAL A 168 2.32 12.59 -12.95
N ARG A 169 2.21 12.25 -11.66
CA ARG A 169 1.04 11.51 -11.14
C ARG A 169 -0.25 12.33 -11.16
N PHE A 170 -0.18 13.65 -10.98
CA PHE A 170 -1.35 14.51 -11.13
C PHE A 170 -1.80 14.63 -12.59
N ASN A 171 -0.85 14.71 -13.53
CA ASN A 171 -1.16 14.74 -14.95
C ASN A 171 -1.77 13.42 -15.43
N GLU A 172 -1.29 12.29 -14.92
CA GLU A 172 -1.89 10.96 -15.14
C GLU A 172 -3.35 10.95 -14.67
N LEU A 173 -3.60 11.36 -13.42
CA LEU A 173 -4.96 11.42 -12.87
C LEU A 173 -5.89 12.38 -13.64
N ALA A 174 -5.38 13.50 -14.13
CA ALA A 174 -6.14 14.48 -14.89
C ALA A 174 -6.45 14.00 -16.32
N SER A 175 -5.54 13.26 -16.94
CA SER A 175 -5.67 12.83 -18.34
C SER A 175 -6.55 11.60 -18.49
N CYS A 176 -6.63 10.75 -17.45
CA CYS A 176 -7.41 9.51 -17.48
C CYS A 176 -8.85 9.69 -16.95
N GLN A 177 -9.39 10.91 -17.01
CA GLN A 177 -10.73 11.23 -16.53
C GLN A 177 -11.81 10.72 -17.52
N GLU A 178 -12.15 9.43 -17.45
CA GLU A 178 -13.42 8.94 -18.00
C GLU A 178 -14.55 9.17 -16.99
N ASN A 179 -15.65 9.78 -17.44
CA ASN A 179 -16.69 10.39 -16.59
C ASN A 179 -17.39 9.41 -15.63
N ASP A 180 -17.37 8.10 -15.88
CA ASP A 180 -18.12 7.12 -15.08
C ASP A 180 -17.30 6.49 -13.94
N ASN A 181 -15.97 6.62 -13.93
CA ASN A 181 -15.08 5.94 -12.96
C ASN A 181 -14.15 6.87 -12.16
N PHE A 182 -14.33 8.18 -12.23
CA PHE A 182 -13.45 9.16 -11.57
C PHE A 182 -13.30 8.93 -10.05
N VAL A 183 -14.40 8.69 -9.34
CA VAL A 183 -14.38 8.47 -7.88
C VAL A 183 -13.56 7.24 -7.51
N VAL A 184 -13.70 6.17 -8.29
CA VAL A 184 -12.97 4.92 -8.09
C VAL A 184 -11.47 5.12 -8.34
N MET A 185 -11.12 5.82 -9.41
CA MET A 185 -9.74 6.16 -9.74
C MET A 185 -9.08 7.00 -8.65
N VAL A 186 -9.78 8.04 -8.16
CA VAL A 186 -9.30 8.89 -7.05
C VAL A 186 -9.08 8.07 -5.78
N ILE A 187 -10.01 7.19 -5.41
CA ILE A 187 -9.88 6.31 -4.23
C ILE A 187 -8.65 5.41 -4.35
N LYS A 188 -8.38 4.88 -5.55
CA LYS A 188 -7.20 4.05 -5.82
C LYS A 188 -5.89 4.82 -5.67
N PHE A 189 -5.78 6.02 -6.24
CA PHE A 189 -4.56 6.83 -6.17
C PHE A 189 -4.36 7.59 -4.85
N THR A 190 -5.40 7.68 -4.01
CA THR A 190 -5.39 8.37 -2.70
C THR A 190 -4.14 8.07 -1.85
N PRO A 191 -3.78 6.82 -1.53
CA PRO A 191 -2.61 6.52 -0.70
C PRO A 191 -1.30 7.06 -1.29
N THR A 192 -1.12 6.95 -2.61
CA THR A 192 0.06 7.43 -3.34
C THR A 192 0.12 8.96 -3.31
N ILE A 193 -0.99 9.65 -3.61
CA ILE A 193 -1.06 11.12 -3.59
C ILE A 193 -0.87 11.67 -2.18
N LEU A 194 -1.41 11.01 -1.16
CA LEU A 194 -1.26 11.42 0.24
C LEU A 194 0.21 11.31 0.69
N CYS A 195 0.89 10.21 0.36
CA CYS A 195 2.32 10.06 0.64
C CYS A 195 3.18 11.08 -0.13
N LEU A 196 2.88 11.32 -1.41
CA LEU A 196 3.60 12.30 -2.23
C LEU A 196 3.40 13.73 -1.71
N SER A 197 2.16 14.12 -1.38
CA SER A 197 1.86 15.44 -0.84
C SER A 197 2.56 15.68 0.51
N TYR A 198 2.60 14.68 1.39
CA TYR A 198 3.36 14.77 2.64
C TYR A 198 4.85 15.03 2.37
N LEU A 199 5.47 14.26 1.47
CA LEU A 199 6.87 14.44 1.10
C LEU A 199 7.12 15.78 0.40
N ALA A 200 6.18 16.25 -0.43
CA ALA A 200 6.28 17.49 -1.18
C ALA A 200 6.28 18.72 -0.27
N VAL A 201 5.60 18.67 0.87
CA VAL A 201 5.62 19.73 1.89
C VAL A 201 6.82 19.57 2.83
N LYS A 202 7.10 18.35 3.26
CA LYS A 202 8.11 18.08 4.30
C LYS A 202 9.54 18.31 3.81
N THR A 203 9.85 17.87 2.59
CA THR A 203 11.20 17.94 2.02
C THR A 203 11.69 19.39 1.83
N PRO A 204 10.91 20.32 1.24
CA PRO A 204 11.34 21.72 1.15
C PRO A 204 11.39 22.40 2.52
N TYR A 205 10.53 22.04 3.48
CA TYR A 205 10.65 22.54 4.85
C TYR A 205 11.99 22.13 5.48
N LEU A 206 12.41 20.87 5.32
CA LEU A 206 13.71 20.39 5.79
C LEU A 206 14.87 21.06 5.05
N LEU A 207 14.72 21.36 3.75
CA LEU A 207 15.68 22.14 2.99
C LEU A 207 15.85 23.55 3.55
N LEU A 208 14.76 24.28 3.79
CA LEU A 208 14.80 25.63 4.37
C LEU A 208 15.47 25.60 5.76
N LYS A 209 15.13 24.61 6.58
CA LYS A 209 15.76 24.43 7.89
C LYS A 209 17.27 24.15 7.77
N ALA A 210 17.69 23.32 6.80
CA ALA A 210 19.10 23.01 6.57
C ALA A 210 19.90 24.22 6.06
N ILE A 211 19.28 25.07 5.24
CA ILE A 211 19.88 26.34 4.79
C ILE A 211 20.03 27.30 5.97
N GLN A 212 19.00 27.41 6.82
CA GLN A 212 19.03 28.24 8.02
C GLN A 212 20.10 27.76 9.03
N SER A 213 20.26 26.46 9.21
CA SER A 213 21.30 25.89 10.07
C SER A 213 22.71 25.91 9.44
N LYS A 214 22.85 26.39 8.19
CA LYS A 214 24.10 26.41 7.40
C LYS A 214 24.75 25.02 7.25
N GLU A 215 23.94 23.96 7.24
CA GLU A 215 24.39 22.57 7.13
C GLU A 215 24.52 22.13 5.65
N TYR A 216 25.43 22.80 4.93
CA TYR A 216 25.61 22.59 3.48
C TYR A 216 26.37 21.30 3.14
N VAL A 217 27.34 20.92 3.97
CA VAL A 217 28.19 19.73 3.77
C VAL A 217 28.24 18.96 5.07
N GLU A 218 27.73 17.72 5.01
CA GLU A 218 27.71 16.67 6.03
C GLU A 218 27.63 17.19 7.48
N ARG A 219 26.45 17.05 8.11
CA ARG A 219 26.41 17.09 9.58
C ARG A 219 27.37 16.02 10.04
N LYS A 220 28.53 16.43 10.59
CA LYS A 220 29.51 15.51 11.16
C LYS A 220 28.72 14.45 11.93
N GLN A 221 28.76 13.19 11.48
CA GLN A 221 28.49 12.04 12.35
C GLN A 221 29.62 11.95 13.40
N VAL A 222 30.02 13.07 13.99
CA VAL A 222 30.42 13.08 15.37
C VAL A 222 29.15 12.59 16.03
N GLN A 223 29.16 11.34 16.48
CA GLN A 223 28.36 10.91 17.63
C GLN A 223 28.20 12.18 18.45
N GLU A 224 27.00 12.77 18.49
CA GLU A 224 26.72 13.77 19.50
C GLU A 224 27.24 13.08 20.76
N PHE A 225 28.36 13.57 21.29
CA PHE A 225 28.76 13.25 22.63
C PHE A 225 27.63 13.87 23.43
N GLN A 226 26.55 13.10 23.52
CA GLN A 226 25.43 13.39 24.36
C GLN A 226 26.12 13.53 25.70
N THR A 227 26.15 14.76 26.20
CA THR A 227 26.62 15.02 27.55
C THR A 227 25.93 14.01 28.46
N VAL A 228 26.60 13.56 29.52
CA VAL A 228 26.06 12.49 30.38
C VAL A 228 24.65 12.85 30.85
N GLU A 229 24.38 14.15 30.98
CA GLU A 229 23.08 14.79 31.22
C GLU A 229 22.05 14.51 30.10
N GLN A 230 22.41 14.72 28.82
CA GLN A 230 21.54 14.40 27.69
C GLN A 230 21.29 12.89 27.56
N ILE A 231 22.30 12.05 27.80
CA ILE A 231 22.12 10.58 27.84
C ILE A 231 21.16 10.21 28.98
N ARG A 232 21.33 10.83 30.16
CA ARG A 232 20.50 10.59 31.35
C ARG A 232 19.05 11.03 31.14
N GLU A 233 18.81 12.10 30.39
CA GLU A 233 17.47 12.58 30.06
C GLU A 233 16.83 11.83 28.88
N SER A 234 17.64 11.18 28.05
CA SER A 234 17.18 10.33 26.95
C SER A 234 16.32 9.17 27.45
N PHE A 235 15.50 8.61 26.57
CA PHE A 235 14.69 7.43 26.90
C PHE A 235 15.57 6.25 27.36
N GLN A 236 16.73 6.05 26.75
CA GLN A 236 17.66 4.99 27.14
C GLN A 236 18.20 5.20 28.56
N GLY A 237 18.60 6.43 28.91
CA GLY A 237 19.04 6.76 30.27
C GLY A 237 17.93 6.61 31.31
N LYS A 238 16.71 7.05 30.99
CA LYS A 238 15.53 6.86 31.85
C LYS A 238 15.17 5.38 32.03
N HIS A 239 15.27 4.58 30.96
CA HIS A 239 15.00 3.15 30.99
C HIS A 239 16.02 2.41 31.85
N VAL A 240 17.32 2.65 31.63
CA VAL A 240 18.39 2.07 32.45
C VAL A 240 18.25 2.51 33.92
N ARG A 241 17.88 3.77 34.20
CA ARG A 241 17.61 4.24 35.56
C ARG A 241 16.41 3.53 36.20
N LYS A 242 15.38 3.17 35.43
CA LYS A 242 14.23 2.40 35.89
C LYS A 242 14.63 0.95 36.20
N LEU A 243 15.47 0.33 35.37
CA LEU A 243 16.04 -1.01 35.57
C LEU A 243 16.98 -1.10 36.77
N LEU A 244 17.83 -0.08 36.97
CA LEU A 244 18.79 0.00 38.07
C LEU A 244 18.16 0.49 39.38
N LYS A 245 16.91 0.97 39.35
CA LYS A 245 16.19 1.32 40.58
C LYS A 245 15.84 0.01 41.29
N HIS A 246 16.26 -0.15 42.54
CA HIS A 246 15.84 -1.29 43.36
C HIS A 246 14.31 -1.45 43.29
N PRO A 247 13.79 -2.69 43.23
CA PRO A 247 12.36 -2.94 43.18
C PRO A 247 11.75 -2.40 44.48
N VAL A 248 11.20 -1.19 44.41
CA VAL A 248 10.25 -0.73 45.42
C VAL A 248 9.05 -1.65 45.23
N GLN A 249 8.73 -2.46 46.24
CA GLN A 249 7.55 -3.30 46.26
C GLN A 249 6.35 -2.44 45.84
N GLN A 250 5.87 -2.65 44.61
CA GLN A 250 4.59 -2.09 44.21
C GLN A 250 3.56 -2.85 45.03
N ILE A 251 2.95 -2.16 46.00
CA ILE A 251 1.74 -2.62 46.64
C ILE A 251 0.74 -2.79 45.49
N VAL A 252 0.48 -4.04 45.13
CA VAL A 252 -0.52 -4.38 44.13
C VAL A 252 -1.85 -4.10 44.82
N ASP A 253 -2.40 -2.91 44.59
CA ASP A 253 -3.79 -2.63 44.95
C ASP A 253 -4.67 -3.56 44.13
N THR A 254 -5.05 -4.68 44.75
CA THR A 254 -6.10 -5.61 44.31
C THR A 254 -7.45 -4.92 44.46
N THR A 255 -7.69 -3.88 43.67
CA THR A 255 -8.99 -3.20 43.64
C THR A 255 -9.69 -3.41 42.30
N VAL A 256 -10.68 -4.30 42.41
CA VAL A 256 -11.95 -4.33 41.69
C VAL A 256 -11.86 -4.48 40.16
N ALA A 257 -12.13 -5.71 39.72
CA ALA A 257 -12.60 -6.04 38.38
C ALA A 257 -13.95 -5.35 38.11
N THR A 258 -13.89 -4.04 37.90
CA THR A 258 -14.99 -3.26 37.33
C THR A 258 -15.00 -3.59 35.85
N LYS A 259 -16.20 -3.67 35.26
CA LYS A 259 -16.44 -4.03 33.86
C LYS A 259 -15.81 -2.95 32.94
N GLU A 260 -14.49 -2.96 32.80
CA GLU A 260 -13.74 -2.01 31.98
C GLU A 260 -14.22 -2.19 30.54
N ASN A 261 -14.70 -1.10 29.94
CA ASN A 261 -15.10 -1.09 28.55
C ASN A 261 -13.92 -1.57 27.69
N PHE A 262 -14.20 -2.26 26.59
CA PHE A 262 -13.16 -2.75 25.68
C PHE A 262 -12.18 -1.64 25.27
N ILE A 263 -12.69 -0.41 25.16
CA ILE A 263 -11.91 0.81 24.88
C ILE A 263 -10.97 1.18 26.03
N ASP A 264 -11.40 1.11 27.29
CA ASP A 264 -10.54 1.39 28.44
C ASP A 264 -9.45 0.31 28.60
N LYS A 265 -9.81 -0.94 28.34
CA LYS A 265 -8.87 -2.08 28.33
C LYS A 265 -7.83 -1.95 27.21
N LEU A 266 -8.27 -1.57 26.01
CA LEU A 266 -7.39 -1.20 24.91
C LEU A 266 -6.49 -0.03 25.33
N HIS A 267 -7.05 1.07 25.83
CA HIS A 267 -6.29 2.26 26.22
C HIS A 267 -5.23 1.97 27.29
N LYS A 268 -5.51 1.03 28.21
CA LYS A 268 -4.58 0.58 29.25
C LYS A 268 -3.45 -0.29 28.69
N ILE A 269 -3.73 -1.13 27.69
CA ILE A 269 -2.73 -1.93 26.95
C ILE A 269 -1.88 -1.02 26.04
N TYR A 270 -2.49 -0.02 25.41
CA TYR A 270 -1.84 0.94 24.51
C TYR A 270 -1.15 2.10 25.22
N ARG A 271 -1.19 2.17 26.55
CA ARG A 271 -0.64 3.31 27.30
C ARG A 271 0.83 3.49 26.97
N GLU A 272 1.13 4.58 26.26
CA GLU A 272 2.48 4.96 25.85
C GLU A 272 3.37 5.09 27.08
N GLU A 273 4.45 4.31 27.16
CA GLU A 273 5.55 4.68 28.03
C GLU A 273 6.17 5.96 27.45
N LYS A 274 6.08 7.08 28.19
CA LYS A 274 6.59 8.38 27.75
C LYS A 274 8.04 8.25 27.28
N GLY A 275 8.25 8.33 25.97
CA GLY A 275 9.55 8.28 25.30
C GLY A 275 9.90 6.96 24.60
N PHE A 276 9.12 5.89 24.75
CA PHE A 276 9.33 4.66 23.97
C PHE A 276 8.96 4.93 22.51
N LYS A 277 9.89 4.63 21.59
CA LYS A 277 9.69 4.76 20.15
C LYS A 277 10.04 3.43 19.49
N TYR A 278 9.09 2.87 18.74
CA TYR A 278 9.32 1.71 17.89
C TYR A 278 10.44 1.98 16.88
N PRO A 279 11.22 0.94 16.51
CA PRO A 279 12.24 1.07 15.47
C PRO A 279 11.59 1.43 14.13
N THR A 280 12.24 2.30 13.36
CA THR A 280 11.72 2.82 12.10
C THR A 280 11.41 1.74 11.08
N MET A 281 12.23 0.68 11.04
CA MET A 281 12.02 -0.47 10.15
C MET A 281 10.68 -1.16 10.41
N LEU A 282 10.32 -1.39 11.67
CA LEU A 282 9.08 -2.07 12.04
C LEU A 282 7.86 -1.23 11.63
N VAL A 283 7.89 0.08 11.93
CA VAL A 283 6.80 0.99 11.55
C VAL A 283 6.65 1.07 10.03
N THR A 284 7.78 1.10 9.30
CA THR A 284 7.78 1.15 7.83
C THR A 284 7.18 -0.11 7.22
N ILE A 285 7.53 -1.31 7.72
CA ILE A 285 7.00 -2.59 7.22
C ILE A 285 5.49 -2.66 7.43
N LEU A 286 5.00 -2.30 8.63
CA LEU A 286 3.56 -2.30 8.92
C LEU A 286 2.81 -1.29 8.03
N PHE A 287 3.39 -0.11 7.82
CA PHE A 287 2.80 0.90 6.95
C PHE A 287 2.72 0.43 5.49
N VAL A 288 3.80 -0.12 4.95
CA VAL A 288 3.85 -0.66 3.58
C VAL A 288 2.85 -1.81 3.41
N ALA A 289 2.77 -2.72 4.39
CA ALA A 289 1.81 -3.82 4.36
C ALA A 289 0.35 -3.30 4.33
N ALA A 290 0.03 -2.31 5.17
CA ALA A 290 -1.29 -1.69 5.19
C ALA A 290 -1.65 -1.02 3.85
N MET A 291 -0.68 -0.34 3.21
CA MET A 291 -0.86 0.27 1.90
C MET A 291 -1.14 -0.77 0.80
N ILE A 292 -0.40 -1.87 0.76
CA ILE A 292 -0.62 -2.95 -0.23
C ILE A 292 -1.98 -3.61 -0.01
N ILE A 293 -2.35 -3.90 1.24
CA ILE A 293 -3.67 -4.47 1.58
C ILE A 293 -4.79 -3.54 1.11
N TYR A 294 -4.65 -2.23 1.32
CA TYR A 294 -5.60 -1.24 0.84
C TYR A 294 -5.74 -1.30 -0.69
N MET A 295 -4.62 -1.23 -1.41
CA MET A 295 -4.62 -1.25 -2.88
C MET A 295 -5.27 -2.54 -3.42
N MET A 296 -4.92 -3.69 -2.84
CA MET A 296 -5.50 -4.99 -3.21
C MET A 296 -7.00 -5.07 -2.92
N THR A 297 -7.46 -4.50 -1.81
CA THR A 297 -8.88 -4.46 -1.45
C THR A 297 -9.67 -3.62 -2.45
N ILE A 298 -9.14 -2.44 -2.81
CA ILE A 298 -9.78 -1.56 -3.78
C ILE A 298 -9.78 -2.21 -5.17
N ASP A 299 -8.66 -2.74 -5.66
CA ASP A 299 -8.61 -3.38 -6.97
C ASP A 299 -9.57 -4.58 -7.06
N PHE A 300 -9.70 -5.36 -5.99
CA PHE A 300 -10.67 -6.45 -5.91
C PHE A 300 -12.12 -5.94 -5.98
N MET A 301 -12.44 -4.85 -5.27
CA MET A 301 -13.77 -4.22 -5.31
C MET A 301 -14.10 -3.68 -6.71
N VAL A 302 -13.15 -2.99 -7.32
CA VAL A 302 -13.32 -2.36 -8.64
C VAL A 302 -13.48 -3.40 -9.74
N LEU A 303 -12.81 -4.55 -9.62
CA LEU A 303 -13.00 -5.63 -10.57
C LEU A 303 -14.37 -6.30 -10.38
N ILE A 304 -14.75 -6.66 -9.16
CA ILE A 304 -15.91 -7.55 -8.95
C ILE A 304 -17.24 -6.80 -8.96
N ILE A 305 -17.34 -5.61 -8.37
CA ILE A 305 -18.61 -4.91 -8.19
C ILE A 305 -19.28 -4.56 -9.53
N PRO A 306 -18.59 -3.95 -10.52
CA PRO A 306 -19.20 -3.63 -11.81
C PRO A 306 -19.70 -4.88 -12.54
N HIS A 307 -18.96 -5.99 -12.45
CA HIS A 307 -19.39 -7.25 -13.05
C HIS A 307 -20.64 -7.82 -12.38
N LEU A 308 -20.71 -7.83 -11.04
CA LEU A 308 -21.92 -8.27 -10.32
C LEU A 308 -23.11 -7.36 -10.65
N ASN A 309 -22.91 -6.04 -10.75
CA ASN A 309 -23.95 -5.09 -11.12
C ASN A 309 -24.42 -5.26 -12.57
N ASN A 310 -23.52 -5.62 -13.50
CA ASN A 310 -23.88 -5.94 -14.87
C ASN A 310 -24.74 -7.21 -14.95
N ILE A 311 -24.41 -8.25 -14.17
CA ILE A 311 -25.24 -9.46 -14.06
C ILE A 311 -26.62 -9.13 -13.46
N LEU A 312 -26.65 -8.27 -12.43
CA LEU A 312 -27.88 -7.85 -11.78
C LEU A 312 -28.79 -7.04 -12.73
N SER A 313 -28.22 -6.11 -13.49
CA SER A 313 -28.99 -5.31 -14.45
C SER A 313 -29.51 -6.13 -15.61
N LYS A 314 -28.70 -7.02 -16.19
CA LYS A 314 -29.12 -7.94 -17.26
C LYS A 314 -30.21 -8.93 -16.79
N SER A 315 -30.08 -9.46 -15.57
CA SER A 315 -31.13 -10.32 -15.01
C SER A 315 -32.42 -9.54 -14.75
N LEU A 316 -32.35 -8.30 -14.29
CA LEU A 316 -33.53 -7.44 -14.10
C LEU A 316 -34.22 -7.10 -15.44
N GLU A 317 -33.46 -6.75 -16.48
CA GLU A 317 -34.00 -6.47 -17.82
C GLU A 317 -34.69 -7.71 -18.42
N ALA A 318 -34.09 -8.89 -18.28
CA ALA A 318 -34.70 -10.14 -18.73
C ALA A 318 -35.96 -10.50 -17.92
N LEU A 319 -36.03 -10.12 -16.64
CA LEU A 319 -37.22 -10.29 -15.80
C LEU A 319 -38.35 -9.34 -16.21
N GLU A 320 -38.02 -8.08 -16.55
CA GLU A 320 -38.98 -7.08 -17.02
C GLU A 320 -39.62 -7.49 -18.36
N ARG A 321 -38.85 -8.13 -19.25
CA ARG A 321 -39.36 -8.64 -20.54
C ARG A 321 -40.30 -9.85 -20.41
N ILE A 322 -40.11 -10.71 -19.40
CA ILE A 322 -40.89 -11.93 -19.17
C ILE A 322 -42.09 -11.69 -18.22
N GLY A 323 -42.07 -10.57 -17.49
CA GLY A 323 -43.06 -10.23 -16.48
C GLY A 323 -42.75 -10.88 -15.13
N TYR A 324 -43.00 -10.14 -14.04
CA TYR A 324 -42.68 -10.53 -12.66
C TYR A 324 -43.63 -11.57 -12.05
N VAL A 325 -44.83 -11.74 -12.63
CA VAL A 325 -45.89 -12.58 -12.06
C VAL A 325 -46.32 -13.61 -13.11
N ALA A 326 -46.58 -14.84 -12.67
CA ALA A 326 -47.12 -15.87 -13.54
C ALA A 326 -48.54 -15.54 -13.96
N VAL A 327 -48.80 -15.68 -15.26
CA VAL A 327 -50.13 -15.53 -15.84
C VAL A 327 -50.73 -16.92 -16.06
N ASP A 328 -52.01 -17.08 -15.74
CA ASP A 328 -52.73 -18.34 -15.90
C ASP A 328 -52.75 -18.77 -17.38
N GLY A 329 -52.24 -19.97 -17.67
CA GLY A 329 -52.16 -20.54 -19.03
C GLY A 329 -50.80 -20.42 -19.72
N GLU A 330 -49.76 -19.92 -19.05
CA GLU A 330 -48.40 -19.86 -19.59
C GLU A 330 -47.76 -21.25 -19.80
N LEU A 331 -46.86 -21.35 -20.80
CA LEU A 331 -46.07 -22.56 -20.99
C LEU A 331 -45.14 -22.80 -19.78
N PRO A 332 -44.99 -24.05 -19.32
CA PRO A 332 -44.16 -24.39 -18.16
C PRO A 332 -42.67 -24.06 -18.36
N SER A 333 -42.22 -23.90 -19.60
CA SER A 333 -40.87 -23.43 -19.92
C SER A 333 -40.63 -21.99 -19.48
N VAL A 334 -41.63 -21.12 -19.60
CA VAL A 334 -41.56 -19.69 -19.25
C VAL A 334 -41.59 -19.51 -17.73
N THR A 335 -42.39 -20.33 -17.04
CA THR A 335 -42.43 -20.35 -15.57
C THR A 335 -41.08 -20.78 -14.98
N ASN A 336 -40.47 -21.84 -15.53
CA ASN A 336 -39.17 -22.33 -15.09
C ASN A 336 -38.02 -21.32 -15.35
N THR A 337 -38.03 -20.61 -16.49
CA THR A 337 -37.02 -19.59 -16.76
C THR A 337 -37.18 -18.39 -15.82
N ARG A 338 -38.40 -17.94 -15.55
CA ARG A 338 -38.69 -16.87 -14.58
C ARG A 338 -38.18 -17.22 -13.18
N GLU A 339 -38.47 -18.42 -12.68
CA GLU A 339 -37.98 -18.89 -11.37
C GLU A 339 -36.45 -18.97 -11.32
N SER A 340 -35.81 -19.45 -12.39
CA SER A 340 -34.35 -19.50 -12.47
C SER A 340 -33.73 -18.10 -12.43
N LEU A 341 -34.37 -17.12 -13.06
CA LEU A 341 -33.89 -15.75 -13.11
C LEU A 341 -34.04 -15.03 -11.77
N HIS A 342 -35.15 -15.25 -11.05
CA HIS A 342 -35.33 -14.79 -9.68
C HIS A 342 -34.29 -15.39 -8.73
N LEU A 343 -33.96 -16.67 -8.90
CA LEU A 343 -32.94 -17.33 -8.10
C LEU A 343 -31.55 -16.72 -8.37
N VAL A 344 -31.19 -16.50 -9.63
CA VAL A 344 -29.93 -15.83 -10.01
C VAL A 344 -29.85 -14.43 -9.42
N PHE A 345 -30.91 -13.62 -9.56
CA PHE A 345 -30.97 -12.27 -9.02
C PHE A 345 -30.76 -12.25 -7.50
N ASN A 346 -31.49 -13.08 -6.76
CA ASN A 346 -31.37 -13.16 -5.29
C ASN A 346 -29.99 -13.66 -4.85
N MET A 347 -29.42 -14.66 -5.55
CA MET A 347 -28.08 -15.17 -5.25
C MET A 347 -27.00 -14.10 -5.51
N THR A 348 -27.08 -13.37 -6.62
CA THR A 348 -26.15 -12.28 -6.94
C THR A 348 -26.22 -11.16 -5.90
N GLN A 349 -27.42 -10.80 -5.41
CA GLN A 349 -27.56 -9.83 -4.31
C GLN A 349 -26.94 -10.33 -3.01
N CYS A 350 -27.19 -11.59 -2.63
CA CYS A 350 -26.56 -12.19 -1.44
C CYS A 350 -25.04 -12.16 -1.52
N VAL A 351 -24.48 -12.49 -2.69
CA VAL A 351 -23.02 -12.42 -2.92
C VAL A 351 -22.53 -10.99 -2.76
N LEU A 352 -23.19 -10.00 -3.38
CA LEU A 352 -22.81 -8.59 -3.28
C LEU A 352 -22.81 -8.10 -1.83
N TYR A 353 -23.89 -8.35 -1.07
CA TYR A 353 -23.96 -7.96 0.34
C TYR A 353 -22.92 -8.67 1.21
N SER A 354 -22.65 -9.95 0.94
CA SER A 354 -21.62 -10.69 1.68
C SER A 354 -20.23 -10.12 1.43
N LEU A 355 -19.94 -9.69 0.19
CA LEU A 355 -18.67 -9.09 -0.20
C LEU A 355 -18.49 -7.70 0.44
N MET A 356 -19.55 -6.88 0.41
CA MET A 356 -19.56 -5.57 1.08
C MET A 356 -19.43 -5.67 2.60
N ALA A 357 -19.85 -6.76 3.23
CA ALA A 357 -19.67 -7.00 4.65
C ALA A 357 -18.31 -7.64 5.00
N ALA A 358 -17.82 -8.55 4.17
CA ALA A 358 -16.58 -9.29 4.42
C ALA A 358 -15.34 -8.39 4.33
N LEU A 359 -15.32 -7.42 3.41
CA LEU A 359 -14.17 -6.54 3.19
C LEU A 359 -13.91 -5.53 4.32
N PRO A 360 -14.90 -4.81 4.88
CA PRO A 360 -14.67 -4.00 6.07
C PRO A 360 -14.31 -4.87 7.28
N LEU A 361 -14.86 -6.08 7.40
CA LEU A 361 -14.51 -7.01 8.47
C LEU A 361 -13.05 -7.50 8.35
N SER A 362 -12.59 -7.80 7.14
CA SER A 362 -11.19 -8.20 6.91
C SER A 362 -10.23 -7.04 7.17
N CYS A 363 -10.56 -5.82 6.70
CA CYS A 363 -9.78 -4.63 7.04
C CYS A 363 -9.72 -4.39 8.55
N PHE A 364 -10.85 -4.52 9.26
CA PHE A 364 -10.90 -4.37 10.71
C PHE A 364 -10.02 -5.39 11.43
N THR A 365 -10.11 -6.67 11.07
CA THR A 365 -9.28 -7.73 11.66
C THR A 365 -7.79 -7.53 11.38
N LEU A 366 -7.42 -7.03 10.19
CA LEU A 366 -6.03 -6.69 9.85
C LEU A 366 -5.50 -5.50 10.65
N ILE A 367 -6.31 -4.48 10.87
CA ILE A 367 -5.96 -3.35 11.75
C ILE A 367 -5.76 -3.85 13.17
N VAL A 368 -6.69 -4.63 13.71
CA VAL A 368 -6.59 -5.21 15.06
C VAL A 368 -5.37 -6.12 15.19
N SER A 369 -5.07 -6.93 14.18
CA SER A 369 -3.90 -7.81 14.15
C SER A 369 -2.58 -7.03 14.10
N SER A 370 -2.51 -5.98 13.28
CA SER A 370 -1.34 -5.10 13.20
C SER A 370 -1.10 -4.35 14.51
N LEU A 371 -2.18 -3.89 15.12
CA LEU A 371 -2.20 -3.27 16.44
C LEU A 371 -1.76 -4.27 17.54
N HIS A 372 -2.24 -5.51 17.52
CA HIS A 372 -1.79 -6.58 18.41
C HIS A 372 -0.30 -6.92 18.21
N SER A 373 0.16 -6.99 16.96
CA SER A 373 1.56 -7.22 16.63
C SER A 373 2.45 -6.13 17.22
N LEU A 374 2.04 -4.85 17.13
CA LEU A 374 2.74 -3.73 17.76
C LEU A 374 2.85 -3.88 19.29
N ILE A 375 1.82 -4.43 19.95
CA ILE A 375 1.88 -4.72 21.39
C ILE A 375 2.88 -5.85 21.67
N SER A 376 2.86 -6.93 20.88
CA SER A 376 3.77 -8.07 21.08
C SER A 376 5.25 -7.71 20.85
N PHE A 377 5.52 -6.68 20.05
CA PHE A 377 6.88 -6.19 19.79
C PHE A 377 7.37 -5.18 20.84
N ARG A 378 6.50 -4.71 21.73
CA ARG A 378 6.87 -3.90 22.89
C ARG A 378 7.33 -4.81 24.01
#